data_AF-A0A820PXH9-F1
#
_entry.id   AF-A0A820PXH9-F1
#
_cell.length_a   1.000
_cell.length_b   1.000
_cell.length_c   1.000
_cell.angle_alpha   90.00
_cell.angle_beta   90.00
_cell.angle_gamma   90.00
#
_symmetry.space_group_name_H-M   'P 1'
#
loop_
_entity.id
_entity.type
_entity.pdbx_description
1 polymer ?
#
loop_
_entity_poly.entity_id
_entity_poly.type
_entity_poly.pdbx_seq_one_letter_code
_entity_poly.pdbx_strand_id
1 'polypeptide(L)'
;MPNARFINSLLDSASFAETILDNAYFIKTSVGGINFISASLIHANFLDADVVQSINFTNADLLHAQFTEKQWLGQRVTTSAHSFGYARLPNGSFGGLPTSNLLQNGDAEKKCSTVEKINWEENPKNCLN
;
A
#
# COMPACT_ATOMS: atom_id res chain seq x y z
N MET A 1 -3.67 11.22 12.24
CA MET A 1 -2.39 11.08 12.96
C MET A 1 -1.27 10.79 11.97
N PRO A 2 -0.78 11.79 11.22
CA PRO A 2 0.38 11.58 10.36
C PRO A 2 1.61 11.24 11.22
N ASN A 3 2.53 10.43 10.69
CA ASN A 3 3.73 9.93 11.36
C ASN A 3 3.47 9.00 12.56
N ALA A 4 2.29 8.40 12.64
CA ALA A 4 1.98 7.42 13.70
C ALA A 4 2.96 6.24 13.64
N ARG A 5 3.36 5.73 14.80
CA ARG A 5 4.24 4.55 14.90
C ARG A 5 3.55 3.46 15.70
N PHE A 6 3.16 2.40 15.02
CA PHE A 6 2.64 1.18 15.63
C PHE A 6 3.79 0.19 15.70
N ILE A 7 4.19 -0.18 16.92
CA ILE A 7 5.36 -1.02 17.18
C ILE A 7 4.89 -2.21 18.01
N ASN A 8 5.18 -3.44 17.57
CA ASN A 8 4.78 -4.68 18.26
C ASN A 8 3.30 -4.71 18.65
N SER A 9 2.43 -4.17 17.80
CA SER A 9 1.01 -4.00 18.09
C SER A 9 0.16 -5.10 17.44
N LEU A 10 -1.03 -5.35 17.99
CA LEU A 10 -2.06 -6.21 17.39
C LEU A 10 -3.20 -5.32 16.91
N LEU A 11 -3.28 -5.10 15.59
CA LEU A 11 -4.28 -4.23 14.96
C LEU A 11 -5.27 -5.03 14.10
N ASP A 12 -5.36 -6.34 14.33
CA ASP A 12 -6.26 -7.20 13.60
C ASP A 12 -7.71 -6.75 13.78
N SER A 13 -8.44 -6.62 12.65
CA SER A 13 -9.81 -6.11 12.58
C SER A 13 -10.03 -4.70 13.15
N ALA A 14 -8.96 -3.93 13.40
CA ALA A 14 -9.08 -2.54 13.77
C ALA A 14 -9.65 -1.70 12.61
N SER A 15 -10.27 -0.56 12.95
CA SER A 15 -10.79 0.38 11.95
C SER A 15 -10.03 1.70 12.04
N PHE A 16 -9.45 2.09 10.90
CA PHE A 16 -8.81 3.36 10.64
C PHE A 16 -9.49 4.06 9.44
N ALA A 17 -10.77 3.78 9.23
CA ALA A 17 -11.55 4.39 8.16
C ALA A 17 -11.56 5.93 8.27
N GLU A 18 -11.41 6.62 7.14
CA GLU A 18 -11.41 8.08 7.02
C GLU A 18 -10.32 8.78 7.85
N THR A 19 -9.25 8.07 8.22
CA THR A 19 -8.14 8.63 8.98
C THR A 19 -6.99 9.08 8.09
N ILE A 20 -6.22 10.08 8.58
CA ILE A 20 -4.96 10.50 7.96
C ILE A 20 -3.81 9.78 8.70
N LEU A 21 -3.14 8.85 8.01
CA LEU A 21 -2.02 8.03 8.49
C LEU A 21 -0.80 8.18 7.58
N ASP A 22 -0.66 9.34 6.93
CA ASP A 22 0.50 9.63 6.08
C ASP A 22 1.81 9.47 6.87
N ASN A 23 2.82 8.85 6.25
CA ASN A 23 4.11 8.53 6.85
C ASN A 23 4.02 7.63 8.10
N ALA A 24 2.91 6.89 8.29
CA ALA A 24 2.80 5.96 9.41
C ALA A 24 3.72 4.75 9.24
N TYR A 25 4.20 4.21 10.37
CA TYR A 25 5.07 3.04 10.41
C TYR A 25 4.37 1.89 11.16
N PHE A 26 4.30 0.73 10.51
CA PHE A 26 3.79 -0.51 11.08
C PHE A 26 4.95 -1.50 11.26
N ILE A 27 5.59 -1.46 12.43
CA ILE A 27 6.81 -2.22 12.72
C ILE A 27 6.45 -3.43 13.57
N LYS A 28 6.69 -4.64 13.05
CA LYS A 28 6.39 -5.91 13.75
C LYS A 28 4.96 -5.97 14.28
N THR A 29 4.02 -5.40 13.52
CA THR A 29 2.62 -5.25 13.91
C THR A 29 1.76 -6.19 13.10
N SER A 30 0.81 -6.87 13.74
CA SER A 30 -0.17 -7.72 13.05
C SER A 30 -1.29 -6.86 12.44
N VAL A 31 -1.53 -7.05 11.15
CA VAL A 31 -2.52 -6.29 10.36
C VAL A 31 -3.36 -7.25 9.50
N GLY A 32 -4.26 -8.02 10.12
CA GLY A 32 -5.25 -8.85 9.43
C GLY A 32 -6.67 -8.33 9.56
N GLY A 33 -7.43 -8.23 8.46
CA GLY A 33 -8.84 -7.81 8.50
C GLY A 33 -9.03 -6.33 8.83
N ILE A 34 -7.94 -5.56 8.88
CA ILE A 34 -7.94 -4.14 9.22
C ILE A 34 -8.64 -3.33 8.14
N ASN A 35 -9.33 -2.27 8.56
CA ASN A 35 -10.13 -1.41 7.68
C ASN A 35 -9.47 -0.04 7.52
N PHE A 36 -9.07 0.29 6.29
CA PHE A 36 -8.52 1.58 5.87
C PHE A 36 -9.42 2.29 4.83
N ILE A 37 -10.74 2.04 4.84
CA ILE A 37 -11.67 2.70 3.91
C ILE A 37 -11.47 4.21 3.94
N SER A 38 -11.28 4.83 2.77
CA SER A 38 -11.09 6.29 2.62
C SER A 38 -9.95 6.87 3.47
N ALA A 39 -9.01 6.05 3.93
CA ALA A 39 -7.87 6.51 4.72
C ALA A 39 -6.76 7.05 3.80
N SER A 40 -6.04 8.05 4.28
CA SER A 40 -4.80 8.52 3.66
C SER A 40 -3.61 7.78 4.27
N LEU A 41 -2.87 7.05 3.45
CA LEU A 41 -1.71 6.21 3.81
C LEU A 41 -0.49 6.59 2.97
N ILE A 42 -0.38 7.86 2.57
CA ILE A 42 0.68 8.34 1.70
C ILE A 42 2.03 8.16 2.42
N HIS A 43 3.01 7.54 1.77
CA HIS A 43 4.31 7.16 2.37
C HIS A 43 4.24 6.23 3.59
N ALA A 44 3.12 5.56 3.86
CA ALA A 44 3.04 4.62 4.97
C ALA A 44 3.93 3.38 4.73
N ASN A 45 4.59 2.88 5.78
CA ASN A 45 5.52 1.76 5.70
C ASN A 45 4.96 0.52 6.40
N PHE A 46 4.75 -0.54 5.63
CA PHE A 46 4.27 -1.85 6.08
C PHE A 46 5.32 -2.97 5.94
N LEU A 47 6.57 -2.68 5.59
CA LEU A 47 7.59 -3.71 5.26
C LEU A 47 7.84 -4.70 6.41
N ASP A 48 7.74 -4.24 7.66
CA ASP A 48 7.93 -5.05 8.87
C ASP A 48 6.59 -5.53 9.48
N ALA A 49 5.45 -5.25 8.86
CA ALA A 49 4.14 -5.66 9.35
C ALA A 49 3.82 -7.11 8.95
N ASP A 50 3.10 -7.84 9.80
CA ASP A 50 2.59 -9.16 9.44
C ASP A 50 1.16 -9.02 8.89
N VAL A 51 1.02 -9.18 7.57
CA VAL A 51 -0.27 -9.19 6.89
C VAL A 51 -0.82 -10.61 6.94
N VAL A 52 -1.69 -10.87 7.92
CA VAL A 52 -2.19 -12.22 8.23
C VAL A 52 -3.57 -12.52 7.61
N GLN A 53 -4.29 -11.51 7.11
CA GLN A 53 -5.58 -11.66 6.41
C GLN A 53 -5.76 -10.54 5.37
N SER A 54 -6.86 -10.57 4.62
CA SER A 54 -7.23 -9.49 3.70
C SER A 54 -7.34 -8.14 4.42
N ILE A 55 -7.04 -7.07 3.70
CA ILE A 55 -7.10 -5.68 4.17
C ILE A 55 -8.03 -4.91 3.26
N ASN A 56 -8.83 -4.02 3.83
CA ASN A 56 -9.73 -3.17 3.06
C ASN A 56 -9.12 -1.79 2.84
N PHE A 57 -8.73 -1.49 1.60
CA PHE A 57 -8.20 -0.21 1.14
C PHE A 57 -9.19 0.54 0.24
N THR A 58 -10.49 0.24 0.30
CA THR A 58 -11.49 0.88 -0.59
C THR A 58 -11.47 2.40 -0.43
N ASN A 59 -11.38 3.16 -1.52
CA ASN A 59 -11.19 4.63 -1.54
C ASN A 59 -9.91 5.14 -0.84
N ALA A 60 -9.00 4.26 -0.41
CA ALA A 60 -7.79 4.67 0.30
C ALA A 60 -6.75 5.27 -0.64
N ASP A 61 -5.89 6.11 -0.08
CA ASP A 61 -4.76 6.69 -0.80
C ASP A 61 -3.44 6.07 -0.33
N LEU A 62 -2.85 5.21 -1.15
CA LEU A 62 -1.63 4.47 -0.84
C LEU A 62 -0.42 5.01 -1.62
N LEU A 63 -0.46 6.25 -2.11
CA LEU A 63 0.64 6.81 -2.89
C LEU A 63 1.98 6.67 -2.14
N HIS A 64 2.98 6.07 -2.79
CA HIS A 64 4.28 5.74 -2.20
C HIS A 64 4.28 4.88 -0.92
N ALA A 65 3.17 4.23 -0.56
CA ALA A 65 3.16 3.29 0.55
C ALA A 65 4.02 2.06 0.24
N GLN A 66 4.70 1.51 1.24
CA GLN A 66 5.68 0.44 1.05
C GLN A 66 5.14 -0.90 1.54
N PHE A 67 5.07 -1.87 0.61
CA PHE A 67 4.72 -3.27 0.86
C PHE A 67 5.73 -4.18 0.18
N THR A 68 5.91 -5.39 0.71
CA THR A 68 6.55 -6.49 -0.02
C THR A 68 5.55 -7.12 -1.00
N GLU A 69 6.04 -7.79 -2.04
CA GLU A 69 5.20 -8.49 -3.02
C GLU A 69 4.23 -9.48 -2.35
N LYS A 70 4.69 -10.25 -1.36
CA LYS A 70 3.85 -11.22 -0.64
C LYS A 70 2.73 -10.57 0.16
N GLN A 71 3.01 -9.44 0.81
CA GLN A 71 2.00 -8.67 1.54
C GLN A 71 0.98 -8.07 0.58
N TRP A 72 1.45 -7.54 -0.55
CA TRP A 72 0.61 -6.92 -1.56
C TRP A 72 -0.35 -7.90 -2.23
N LEU A 73 0.15 -9.09 -2.55
CA LEU A 73 -0.65 -10.15 -3.16
C LEU A 73 -1.53 -10.91 -2.15
N GLY A 74 -1.48 -10.55 -0.86
CA GLY A 74 -2.23 -11.22 0.21
C GLY A 74 -1.83 -12.69 0.39
N GLN A 75 -0.64 -13.09 -0.05
CA GLN A 75 -0.23 -14.49 -0.22
C GLN A 75 0.13 -15.22 1.09
N ARG A 76 -0.20 -14.68 2.27
CA ARG A 76 0.32 -15.24 3.53
C ARG A 76 -0.62 -16.17 4.30
N VAL A 77 -1.96 -16.05 4.28
CA VAL A 77 -2.78 -17.00 5.08
C VAL A 77 -4.23 -17.22 4.59
N THR A 78 -4.83 -16.33 3.79
CA THR A 78 -6.26 -16.46 3.41
C THR A 78 -6.46 -16.49 1.90
N THR A 79 -7.49 -17.18 1.42
CA THR A 79 -7.92 -17.17 0.01
C THR A 79 -8.53 -15.85 -0.44
N SER A 80 -8.77 -14.92 0.49
CA SER A 80 -9.40 -13.62 0.23
C SER A 80 -8.38 -12.56 -0.18
N ALA A 81 -8.58 -11.95 -1.35
CA ALA A 81 -7.78 -10.84 -1.83
C ALA A 81 -8.03 -9.55 -1.02
N HIS A 82 -7.04 -8.64 -1.01
CA HIS A 82 -7.23 -7.27 -0.55
C HIS A 82 -8.30 -6.54 -1.38
N SER A 83 -9.04 -5.64 -0.74
CA SER A 83 -10.02 -4.81 -1.43
C SER A 83 -9.38 -3.47 -1.79
N PHE A 84 -9.39 -3.12 -3.08
CA PHE A 84 -8.80 -1.87 -3.60
C PHE A 84 -9.80 -1.02 -4.37
N GLY A 85 -11.11 -1.26 -4.22
CA GLY A 85 -12.12 -0.53 -4.98
C GLY A 85 -11.92 0.98 -4.81
N TYR A 86 -11.73 1.69 -5.92
CA TYR A 86 -11.48 3.12 -5.93
C TYR A 86 -10.23 3.59 -5.16
N ALA A 87 -9.29 2.70 -4.83
CA ALA A 87 -8.06 3.10 -4.17
C ALA A 87 -7.08 3.78 -5.14
N ARG A 88 -6.22 4.65 -4.63
CA ARG A 88 -4.97 5.03 -5.30
C ARG A 88 -3.87 4.09 -4.83
N LEU A 89 -3.28 3.33 -5.74
CA LEU A 89 -2.28 2.31 -5.41
C LEU A 89 -0.89 2.92 -5.18
N PRO A 90 0.03 2.24 -4.46
CA PRO A 90 1.42 2.65 -4.38
C PRO A 90 2.13 2.70 -5.73
N ASN A 91 3.15 3.55 -5.81
CA ASN A 91 4.01 3.61 -6.99
C ASN A 91 4.82 2.33 -7.12
N GLY A 92 4.92 1.82 -8.36
CA GLY A 92 5.58 0.54 -8.62
C GLY A 92 4.82 -0.68 -8.11
N SER A 93 3.50 -0.58 -7.91
CA SER A 93 2.68 -1.72 -7.47
C SER A 93 2.90 -2.95 -8.34
N PHE A 94 3.29 -4.04 -7.68
CA PHE A 94 3.68 -5.32 -8.26
C PHE A 94 2.61 -5.79 -9.25
N GLY A 95 3.01 -5.95 -10.52
CA GLY A 95 2.11 -6.18 -11.65
C GLY A 95 1.15 -7.36 -11.46
N GLY A 96 0.03 -7.33 -12.19
CA GLY A 96 -0.97 -8.40 -12.22
C GLY A 96 -2.28 -8.13 -11.48
N LEU A 97 -2.49 -6.92 -10.94
CA LEU A 97 -3.77 -6.57 -10.34
C LEU A 97 -4.85 -6.21 -11.39
N PRO A 98 -6.12 -6.61 -11.16
CA PRO A 98 -7.23 -6.13 -11.98
C PRO A 98 -7.39 -4.61 -11.81
N THR A 99 -7.10 -3.87 -12.88
CA THR A 99 -7.12 -2.39 -12.88
C THR A 99 -8.50 -1.79 -13.12
N SER A 100 -9.53 -2.61 -13.35
CA SER A 100 -10.86 -2.17 -13.82
C SER A 100 -11.63 -1.28 -12.84
N ASN A 101 -11.27 -1.26 -11.55
CA ASN A 101 -11.97 -0.50 -10.51
C ASN A 101 -11.03 0.44 -9.69
N LEU A 102 -9.93 0.92 -10.28
CA LEU A 102 -8.98 1.82 -9.61
C LEU A 102 -9.29 3.30 -9.94
N LEU A 103 -9.19 4.20 -8.95
CA LEU A 103 -9.27 5.66 -9.21
C LEU A 103 -7.99 6.16 -9.90
N GLN A 104 -6.83 5.64 -9.48
CA GLN A 104 -5.53 5.93 -10.09
C GLN A 104 -4.53 4.83 -9.70
N ASN A 105 -3.94 4.16 -10.67
CA ASN A 105 -2.74 3.37 -10.42
C ASN A 105 -1.62 4.39 -10.16
N GLY A 106 -0.99 4.41 -8.99
CA GLY A 106 0.00 5.44 -8.61
C GLY A 106 1.30 5.38 -9.42
N ASP A 107 1.23 5.39 -10.75
CA ASP A 107 2.31 5.13 -11.72
C ASP A 107 2.71 3.65 -11.93
N ALA A 108 1.93 2.62 -11.55
CA ALA A 108 2.36 1.24 -11.83
C ALA A 108 2.29 0.81 -13.32
N GLU A 109 1.81 1.66 -14.23
CA GLU A 109 1.94 1.46 -15.69
C GLU A 109 3.23 2.03 -16.27
N LYS A 110 4.00 2.73 -15.45
CA LYS A 110 5.35 3.08 -15.80
C LYS A 110 6.20 1.79 -15.57
N LYS A 111 6.45 1.04 -16.65
CA LYS A 111 7.49 0.00 -16.92
C LYS A 111 8.96 0.52 -17.20
N CYS A 112 9.99 0.47 -16.35
CA CYS A 112 11.31 1.15 -16.58
C CYS A 112 12.06 0.85 -17.94
N SER A 113 12.50 1.85 -18.73
CA SER A 113 13.58 1.69 -19.77
C SER A 113 14.80 2.56 -19.51
N THR A 114 15.91 1.86 -19.37
CA THR A 114 17.32 2.25 -19.57
C THR A 114 17.83 3.54 -18.94
N VAL A 115 18.60 3.31 -17.88
CA VAL A 115 19.82 4.04 -17.48
C VAL A 115 19.63 5.52 -17.21
N GLU A 116 19.22 5.85 -15.98
CA GLU A 116 19.71 7.07 -15.35
C GLU A 116 19.77 6.89 -13.84
N LYS A 117 20.88 7.33 -13.25
CA LYS A 117 21.16 7.22 -11.82
C LYS A 117 20.05 7.92 -11.05
N ILE A 118 19.35 7.15 -10.23
CA ILE A 118 18.17 7.63 -9.50
C ILE A 118 18.62 8.59 -8.41
N ASN A 119 18.36 9.89 -8.61
CA ASN A 119 18.39 10.91 -7.56
C ASN A 119 16.94 11.19 -7.16
N TRP A 120 16.61 10.90 -5.90
CA TRP A 120 15.23 10.75 -5.41
C TRP A 120 14.53 12.06 -4.99
N GLU A 121 14.93 13.23 -5.52
CA GLU A 121 14.29 14.52 -5.17
C GLU A 121 13.46 15.17 -6.28
N GLU A 122 13.43 14.64 -7.50
CA GLU A 122 12.55 15.16 -8.55
C GLU A 122 11.81 14.02 -9.26
N ASN A 123 10.53 13.87 -8.92
CA ASN A 123 9.45 13.27 -9.71
C ASN A 123 9.90 12.21 -10.75
N PRO A 124 9.83 10.90 -10.45
CA PRO A 124 10.30 9.88 -11.38
C PRO A 124 9.30 9.67 -12.52
N LYS A 125 9.39 10.55 -13.51
CA LYS A 125 9.26 10.16 -14.91
C LYS A 125 10.36 9.14 -15.19
N ASN A 126 9.99 7.89 -15.38
CA ASN A 126 10.02 7.33 -16.71
C ASN A 126 10.00 5.84 -16.63
N CYS A 127 9.17 5.34 -17.51
CA CYS A 127 9.08 3.95 -17.71
C CYS A 127 8.37 3.65 -19.01
N LEU A 128 9.05 3.00 -19.96
CA LEU A 128 8.45 1.93 -20.75
C LEU A 128 9.40 0.72 -20.89
N ASN A 129 8.88 -0.52 -20.84
CA ASN A 129 9.51 -1.70 -21.45
C ASN A 129 8.44 -2.75 -21.68
#